data_AF-A0AAW6GIV6-F1
#
_entry.id   AF-A0AAW6GIV6-F1
#
_cell.length_a   1.000
_cell.length_b   1.000
_cell.length_c   1.000
_cell.angle_alpha   90.00
_cell.angle_beta   90.00
_cell.angle_gamma   90.00
#
_symmetry.space_group_name_H-M   'P 1'
#
loop_
_entity.id
_entity.type
_entity.pdbx_description
1 polymer ?
#
loop_
_entity_poly.entity_id
_entity_poly.type
_entity_poly.pdbx_seq_one_letter_code
_entity_poly.pdbx_strand_id
1 'polypeptide(L)'
;MNCNKKRFTLRLTDEEFRELTRIKGLIGITTTTKAIRYIINHFAELNNRYIEEINKNAALKEKYKKQDRCIESLLKSISSLKELDDLKVVLPEKRLGKK
;
A
#
# COMPACT_ATOMS: atom_id res chain seq x y z
N MET A 1 27.67 -30.88 24.27
CA MET A 1 26.79 -29.78 24.72
C MET A 1 25.36 -30.28 24.78
N ASN A 2 24.79 -30.37 25.98
CA ASN A 2 23.44 -30.89 26.21
C ASN A 2 22.42 -29.78 25.87
N CYS A 3 21.88 -29.76 24.65
CA CYS A 3 20.74 -28.90 24.34
C CYS A 3 19.51 -29.48 25.04
N ASN A 4 19.16 -28.96 26.22
CA ASN A 4 17.88 -29.18 26.86
C ASN A 4 16.77 -28.68 25.91
N LYS A 5 16.26 -29.58 25.07
CA LYS A 5 15.17 -29.30 24.13
C LYS A 5 13.89 -29.09 24.93
N LYS A 6 13.62 -27.85 25.32
CA LYS A 6 12.33 -27.46 25.90
C LYS A 6 11.24 -27.73 24.87
N ARG A 7 10.38 -28.70 25.16
CA ARG A 7 9.17 -28.99 24.38
C ARG A 7 8.05 -28.15 24.96
N PHE A 8 7.33 -27.45 24.10
CA PHE A 8 6.14 -26.71 24.46
C PHE A 8 5.02 -27.09 23.51
N THR A 9 3.79 -27.05 24.02
CA THR A 9 2.59 -27.23 23.21
C THR A 9 2.01 -25.86 22.94
N LEU A 10 1.97 -25.48 21.67
CA LEU A 10 1.30 -24.25 21.24
C LEU A 10 -0.18 -24.58 20.99
N ARG A 11 -1.08 -23.94 21.74
CA ARG A 11 -2.52 -24.03 21.49
C ARG A 11 -2.90 -22.85 20.61
N LEU A 12 -3.43 -23.15 19.44
CA LEU A 12 -3.91 -22.16 18.48
C LEU A 12 -5.41 -22.37 18.30
N THR A 13 -6.14 -21.28 18.15
CA THR A 13 -7.51 -21.29 17.64
C THR A 13 -7.52 -21.67 16.15
N ASP A 14 -8.67 -22.08 15.64
CA ASP A 14 -8.82 -22.45 14.23
C ASP A 14 -8.48 -21.30 13.27
N GLU A 15 -8.76 -20.06 13.68
CA GLU A 15 -8.42 -18.85 12.93
C GLU A 15 -6.91 -18.61 12.89
N GLU A 16 -6.23 -18.70 14.03
CA GLU A 16 -4.76 -18.57 14.09
C GLU A 16 -4.07 -19.68 13.29
N PHE A 17 -4.59 -20.90 13.33
CA PHE A 17 -4.05 -22.02 12.56
C PHE A 17 -4.26 -21.86 11.05
N ARG A 18 -5.38 -21.28 10.64
CA ARG A 18 -5.66 -20.94 9.23
C ARG A 18 -4.66 -19.92 8.70
N GLU A 19 -4.40 -18.85 9.45
CA GLU A 19 -3.40 -17.85 9.06
C GLU A 19 -1.98 -18.44 9.06
N LEU A 20 -1.64 -19.29 10.02
CA LEU A 20 -0.36 -20.01 10.03
C LEU A 20 -0.20 -20.89 8.78
N THR A 21 -1.27 -21.55 8.34
CA THR A 21 -1.28 -22.38 7.12
C THR A 21 -1.11 -21.53 5.86
N ARG A 22 -1.76 -20.37 5.81
CA ARG A 22 -1.60 -19.40 4.71
C ARG A 22 -0.16 -18.89 4.63
N ILE A 23 0.40 -18.42 5.76
CA ILE A 23 1.79 -17.94 5.84
C ILE A 23 2.75 -19.05 5.41
N LYS A 24 2.53 -20.27 5.92
CA LYS A 24 3.30 -21.46 5.55
C LYS A 24 3.33 -21.69 4.03
N GLY A 25 2.20 -21.50 3.33
CA GLY A 25 2.13 -21.57 1.87
C GLY A 25 2.91 -20.45 1.18
N LEU A 26 2.78 -19.21 1.66
CA LEU A 26 3.47 -18.04 1.09
C LEU A 26 4.99 -18.13 1.20
N ILE A 27 5.51 -18.66 2.31
CA ILE A 27 6.96 -18.81 2.54
C ILE A 27 7.52 -20.11 1.95
N GLY A 28 6.69 -20.99 1.38
CA GLY A 28 7.12 -22.26 0.78
C GLY A 28 7.65 -23.29 1.81
N ILE A 29 7.25 -23.20 3.08
CA ILE A 29 7.72 -24.12 4.13
C ILE A 29 6.76 -25.29 4.29
N THR A 30 7.28 -26.51 4.35
CA THR A 30 6.46 -27.73 4.43
C THR A 30 6.03 -28.09 5.85
N THR A 31 6.76 -27.66 6.89
CA THR A 31 6.47 -28.03 8.28
C THR A 31 6.07 -26.85 9.16
N THR A 32 5.05 -27.06 10.00
CA THR A 32 4.50 -26.03 10.90
C THR A 32 5.55 -25.51 11.88
N THR A 33 6.42 -26.38 12.40
CA THR A 33 7.49 -25.96 13.32
C THR A 33 8.51 -25.03 12.66
N LYS A 34 8.87 -25.29 11.39
CA LYS A 34 9.77 -24.39 10.65
C LYS A 34 9.08 -23.07 10.34
N ALA A 35 7.79 -23.09 10.01
CA ALA A 35 7.00 -21.89 9.78
C ALA A 35 6.92 -21.02 11.05
N ILE A 36 6.63 -21.61 12.21
CA ILE A 36 6.61 -20.90 13.50
C ILE A 36 7.99 -20.31 13.82
N ARG A 37 9.07 -21.06 13.62
CA ARG A 37 10.44 -20.57 13.86
C ARG A 37 10.80 -19.43 12.93
N TYR A 38 10.41 -19.54 11.66
CA TYR A 38 10.62 -18.49 10.67
C TYR A 38 9.87 -17.22 11.07
N ILE A 39 8.59 -17.35 11.45
CA ILE A 39 7.81 -16.22 11.97
C ILE A 39 8.52 -15.61 13.18
N ILE A 40 8.87 -16.37 14.21
CA ILE A 40 9.54 -15.82 15.40
C ILE A 40 10.82 -15.04 15.05
N ASN A 41 11.64 -15.56 14.14
CA ASN A 41 12.91 -14.93 13.76
C ASN A 41 12.71 -13.69 12.89
N HIS A 42 11.69 -13.66 12.04
CA HIS A 42 11.47 -12.60 11.06
C HIS A 42 10.28 -11.69 11.41
N PHE A 43 9.57 -11.93 12.51
CA PHE A 43 8.32 -11.23 12.83
C PHE A 43 8.53 -9.74 12.96
N ALA A 44 9.58 -9.31 13.66
CA ALA A 44 9.89 -7.89 13.82
C ALA A 44 10.16 -7.20 12.47
N GLU A 45 10.96 -7.84 11.62
CA GLU A 45 11.27 -7.34 10.27
C GLU A 45 10.02 -7.28 9.39
N LEU A 46 9.22 -8.35 9.40
CA LEU A 46 7.98 -8.46 8.63
C LEU A 46 6.96 -7.42 9.08
N ASN A 47 6.82 -7.22 10.39
CA ASN A 47 5.92 -6.25 10.97
C ASN A 47 6.35 -4.81 10.64
N ASN A 48 7.66 -4.51 10.71
CA ASN A 48 8.18 -3.20 10.33
C ASN A 48 7.91 -2.89 8.85
N ARG A 49 8.19 -3.85 7.95
CA ARG A 49 7.87 -3.72 6.52
C ARG A 49 6.38 -3.52 6.27
N TYR A 50 5.52 -4.24 7.01
CA TYR A 50 4.08 -4.10 6.90
C TYR A 50 3.60 -2.71 7.32
N ILE A 51 4.12 -2.18 8.43
CA ILE A 51 3.80 -0.82 8.91
C ILE A 51 4.27 0.23 7.90
N GLU A 52 5.49 0.10 7.36
CA GLU A 52 5.98 1.01 6.31
C GLU A 52 5.08 1.01 5.08
N GLU A 53 4.62 -0.17 4.65
CA GLU A 53 3.76 -0.29 3.47
C GLU A 53 2.36 0.30 3.71
N ILE A 54 1.81 0.13 4.92
CA ILE A 54 0.58 0.83 5.32
C ILE A 54 0.77 2.35 5.25
N ASN A 55 1.89 2.87 5.77
CA ASN A 55 2.17 4.30 5.77
C ASN A 55 2.33 4.84 4.33
N LYS A 56 3.02 4.11 3.45
CA LYS A 56 3.12 4.46 2.03
C LYS A 56 1.75 4.47 1.36
N ASN A 57 0.92 3.46 1.62
CA ASN A 57 -0.42 3.38 1.04
C ASN A 57 -1.32 4.53 1.53
N ALA A 58 -1.22 4.90 2.82
CA ALA A 58 -1.90 6.08 3.35
C ALA A 58 -1.45 7.38 2.66
N ALA A 59 -0.13 7.56 2.47
CA ALA A 59 0.40 8.71 1.76
C ALA A 59 -0.05 8.77 0.29
N LEU A 60 -0.14 7.61 -0.38
CA LEU A 60 -0.68 7.52 -1.75
C LEU A 60 -2.16 7.89 -1.81
N LYS A 61 -2.99 7.38 -0.90
CA LYS A 61 -4.42 7.76 -0.81
C LYS A 61 -4.60 9.27 -0.66
N GLU A 62 -3.81 9.91 0.17
CA GLU A 62 -3.85 11.37 0.33
C GLU A 62 -3.42 12.12 -0.95
N LYS A 63 -2.45 11.59 -1.71
CA LYS A 63 -2.08 12.15 -3.02
C LYS A 63 -3.23 12.03 -4.02
N TYR A 64 -3.85 10.86 -4.14
CA TYR A 64 -4.99 10.65 -5.04
C TYR A 64 -6.16 11.57 -4.69
N LYS A 65 -6.48 11.72 -3.40
CA LYS A 65 -7.53 12.65 -2.94
C LYS A 65 -7.25 14.11 -3.30
N LYS A 66 -5.98 14.53 -3.37
CA LYS A 66 -5.61 15.87 -3.83
C LYS A 66 -5.77 16.01 -5.34
N GLN A 67 -5.41 14.98 -6.11
CA GLN A 67 -5.59 14.96 -7.55
C GLN A 67 -7.06 14.96 -7.93
N ASP A 68 -7.90 14.14 -7.29
CA ASP A 68 -9.35 14.11 -7.54
C ASP A 68 -9.97 15.49 -7.32
N ARG A 69 -9.64 16.17 -6.22
CA ARG A 69 -10.11 17.56 -5.99
C ARG A 69 -9.65 18.54 -7.06
N CYS A 70 -8.44 18.37 -7.60
CA CYS A 70 -7.93 19.22 -8.67
C CYS A 70 -8.67 18.96 -9.99
N ILE A 71 -8.96 17.69 -10.30
CA ILE A 71 -9.74 17.29 -11.47
C ILE A 71 -11.18 17.80 -11.34
N GLU A 72 -11.83 17.63 -10.19
CA GLU A 72 -13.17 18.16 -9.93
C GLU A 72 -13.22 19.68 -10.08
N SER A 73 -12.21 20.39 -9.55
CA SER A 73 -12.10 21.84 -9.70
C SER A 73 -11.94 22.24 -11.18
N LEU A 74 -11.10 21.51 -11.93
CA LEU A 74 -10.90 21.75 -13.35
C LEU A 74 -12.19 21.50 -14.15
N LEU A 75 -12.86 20.38 -13.91
CA LEU A 75 -14.12 20.03 -14.56
C LEU A 75 -15.18 21.08 -14.24
N LYS A 76 -15.26 21.56 -13.00
CA LYS A 76 -16.16 22.64 -12.61
C LYS A 76 -15.84 23.93 -13.36
N SER A 77 -14.57 24.32 -13.44
CA SER A 77 -14.15 25.50 -14.20
C SER A 77 -14.48 25.38 -15.69
N ILE A 78 -14.25 24.21 -16.29
CA ILE A 78 -14.60 23.96 -17.70
C ILE A 78 -16.11 24.01 -17.92
N SER A 79 -16.91 23.41 -17.03
CA SER A 79 -18.37 23.46 -17.12
C SER A 79 -18.89 24.89 -16.99
N SER A 80 -18.39 25.68 -16.04
CA SER A 80 -18.72 27.11 -15.93
C SER A 80 -18.28 27.90 -17.17
N LEU A 81 -17.17 27.54 -17.79
CA LEU A 81 -16.71 28.14 -19.04
C LEU A 81 -17.62 27.80 -20.22
N LYS A 82 -18.18 26.59 -20.25
CA LYS A 82 -19.11 26.11 -21.27
C LYS A 82 -20.48 26.79 -21.17
N GLU A 83 -20.92 27.12 -19.96
CA GLU A 83 -22.16 27.89 -19.72
C GLU A 83 -22.03 29.36 -20.14
N LEU A 84 -20.80 29.85 -20.32
CA LEU A 84 -20.50 31.15 -20.89
C LEU A 84 -20.31 30.99 -22.41
N ASP A 85 -21.43 30.81 -23.13
CA ASP A 85 -21.49 30.54 -24.59
C ASP A 85 -20.76 31.59 -25.49
N ASP A 86 -20.22 32.69 -24.92
CA ASP A 86 -19.55 33.78 -25.64
C ASP A 86 -18.04 33.94 -25.33
N LEU A 87 -17.34 32.88 -24.92
CA LEU A 87 -15.91 32.98 -24.60
C LEU A 87 -14.99 32.80 -25.81
N LYS A 88 -14.43 33.91 -26.29
CA LYS A 88 -13.33 33.94 -27.28
C LYS A 88 -12.02 33.53 -26.60
N VAL A 89 -11.61 32.26 -26.80
CA VAL A 89 -10.33 31.74 -26.31
C VAL A 89 -9.17 32.41 -27.06
N VAL A 90 -8.41 33.27 -26.38
CA VAL A 90 -7.17 33.86 -26.90
C VAL A 90 -6.00 33.03 -26.37
N LEU A 91 -5.39 32.24 -27.24
CA LEU A 91 -4.16 31.52 -26.91
C LEU A 91 -2.98 32.50 -26.89
N PRO A 92 -2.08 32.42 -25.91
CA PRO A 92 -0.91 33.29 -25.87
C PRO A 92 -0.02 33.02 -27.09
N GLU A 93 0.35 34.08 -27.81
CA GLU A 93 1.26 33.97 -28.95
C GLU A 93 2.58 33.34 -28.49
N LYS A 94 2.97 32.25 -29.18
CA LYS A 94 4.29 31.63 -29.02
C LYS A 94 5.34 32.73 -29.20
N ARG A 95 6.05 33.06 -28.12
CA ARG A 95 7.27 33.87 -28.23
C ARG A 95 8.25 33.10 -29.09
N LEU A 96 8.30 33.42 -30.38
CA LEU A 96 9.38 33.00 -31.27
C LEU A 96 10.67 33.58 -30.68
N GLY A 97 11.43 32.73 -30.00
CA GLY A 97 12.79 33.06 -29.57
C GLY A 97 13.56 33.55 -30.79
N LYS A 98 14.03 34.80 -30.72
CA LYS A 98 14.88 35.37 -31.76
C LYS A 98 16.17 34.55 -31.81
N LYS A 99 16.54 34.17 -33.04
CA LYS A 99 17.79 33.50 -33.42
C LYS A 99 19.02 34.25 -32.95
#